data_AF-A0A643FHM5-F1
#
_entry.id   AF-A0A643FHM5-F1
#
_cell.length_a   1.000
_cell.length_b   1.000
_cell.length_c   1.000
_cell.angle_alpha   90.00
_cell.angle_beta   90.00
_cell.angle_gamma   90.00
#
_symmetry.space_group_name_H-M   'P 1'
#
loop_
_entity.id
_entity.type
_entity.pdbx_description
1 polymer ?
#
loop_
_entity_poly.entity_id
_entity_poly.type
_entity_poly.pdbx_seq_one_letter_code
_entity_poly.pdbx_strand_id
1 'polypeptide(L)'
;MTTTPEAAGPAAGASQLLKGIGKIDGDGFKDTTRKGEVVFVYAQPLPEPYAPGQYPRVGNTGYSASTQQYDFAPATVDEAREHIEARLAAAADELARAKKLTNDLGKIIHDMTVAQQAAWIEWQHGKGADAAMTWIHNGLAGPGFIPDEDEPYGKEAQAWYDANRADPFPTCFCGRPSNSLWMGKGFCSSAHYEQHRAEVEAQKKEG
;
A
#
# COMPACT_ATOMS: atom_id res chain seq x y z
N MET A 1 38.37 51.83 3.74
CA MET A 1 38.44 50.46 4.29
C MET A 1 37.25 50.26 5.19
N THR A 2 36.14 49.81 4.61
CA THR A 2 34.89 49.50 5.31
C THR A 2 35.00 48.07 5.81
N THR A 3 35.13 47.90 7.12
CA THR A 3 35.08 46.60 7.78
C THR A 3 33.64 46.11 7.81
N THR A 4 33.35 45.06 7.04
CA THR A 4 32.14 44.25 7.15
C THR A 4 32.06 43.67 8.56
N PRO A 5 30.94 43.77 9.29
CA PRO A 5 30.81 43.12 10.58
C PRO A 5 30.74 41.61 10.37
N GLU A 6 31.68 40.91 10.99
CA GLU A 6 31.72 39.46 11.11
C GLU A 6 30.43 38.98 11.76
N ALA A 7 29.72 38.07 11.09
CA ALA A 7 28.47 37.52 11.60
C ALA A 7 28.75 36.84 12.95
N ALA A 8 28.12 37.34 14.00
CA ALA A 8 28.25 36.79 15.33
C ALA A 8 27.91 35.28 15.30
N GLY A 9 28.90 34.45 15.62
CA GLY A 9 28.69 33.02 15.84
C GLY A 9 27.63 32.80 16.91
N PRO A 10 26.88 31.68 16.87
CA PRO A 10 25.80 31.43 17.81
C PRO A 10 26.29 31.54 19.25
N ALA A 11 25.53 32.27 20.07
CA ALA A 11 25.82 32.50 21.48
C ALA A 11 26.11 31.17 22.19
N ALA A 12 27.24 31.10 22.88
CA ALA A 12 27.67 29.94 23.66
C ALA A 12 26.56 29.54 24.65
N GLY A 13 25.79 28.50 24.34
CA GLY A 13 24.69 27.98 25.16
C GLY A 13 23.38 27.71 24.40
N ALA A 14 23.18 28.25 23.20
CA ALA A 14 22.00 27.93 22.39
C ALA A 14 22.19 26.57 21.69
N SER A 15 21.20 25.66 21.83
CA SER A 15 21.26 24.40 21.11
C SER A 15 21.30 24.64 19.60
N GLN A 16 22.16 23.91 18.90
CA GLN A 16 22.25 23.95 17.44
C GLN A 16 21.09 23.21 16.74
N LEU A 17 20.28 22.47 17.51
CA LEU A 17 19.13 21.71 17.02
C LEU A 17 17.85 22.06 17.79
N LEU A 18 16.72 21.94 17.10
CA LEU A 18 15.39 21.98 17.69
C LEU A 18 14.65 20.67 17.39
N LYS A 19 13.88 20.18 18.36
CA LYS A 19 12.91 19.10 18.20
C LYS A 19 11.53 19.69 17.97
N GLY A 20 10.92 19.37 16.85
CA GLY A 20 9.56 19.74 16.49
C GLY A 20 8.58 18.62 16.79
N ILE A 21 7.43 18.95 17.39
CA ILE A 21 6.27 18.05 17.52
C ILE A 21 5.15 18.56 16.61
N GLY A 22 4.67 17.71 15.69
CA GLY A 22 3.61 18.08 14.75
C GLY A 22 2.29 18.40 15.46
N LYS A 23 1.68 19.54 15.12
CA LYS A 23 0.42 20.01 15.71
C LYS A 23 -0.82 19.63 14.92
N ILE A 24 -0.66 19.53 13.61
CA ILE A 24 -1.73 19.36 12.63
C ILE A 24 -1.42 18.17 11.73
N ASP A 25 -2.46 17.64 11.09
CA ASP A 25 -2.30 16.75 9.96
C ASP A 25 -2.32 17.58 8.68
N GLY A 26 -1.35 17.34 7.80
CA GLY A 26 -1.26 17.98 6.50
C GLY A 26 -2.27 17.43 5.49
N ASP A 27 -2.21 17.93 4.26
CA ASP A 27 -3.11 17.52 3.17
C ASP A 27 -2.72 16.18 2.53
N GLY A 28 -1.59 15.58 2.94
CA GLY A 28 -1.09 14.31 2.44
C GLY A 28 -0.45 14.37 1.06
N PHE A 29 -0.40 15.54 0.41
CA PHE A 29 0.21 15.73 -0.91
C PHE A 29 1.46 16.61 -0.85
N LYS A 30 1.32 17.86 -0.43
CA LYS A 30 2.43 18.80 -0.27
C LYS A 30 2.83 18.97 1.19
N ASP A 31 1.89 18.75 2.10
CA ASP A 31 2.14 18.72 3.53
C ASP A 31 1.87 17.31 4.06
N THR A 32 2.96 16.62 4.39
CA THR A 32 2.91 15.27 4.96
C THR A 32 3.01 15.27 6.48
N THR A 33 2.97 16.45 7.12
CA THR A 33 3.01 16.58 8.58
C THR A 33 1.93 15.74 9.22
N ARG A 34 2.26 15.04 10.30
CA ARG A 34 1.28 14.33 11.12
C ARG A 34 1.29 14.86 12.54
N LYS A 35 0.12 14.90 13.16
CA LYS A 35 0.01 15.26 14.57
C LYS A 35 0.81 14.28 15.44
N GLY A 36 1.66 14.81 16.31
CA GLY A 36 2.57 14.03 17.15
C GLY A 36 3.84 13.54 16.46
N GLU A 37 4.03 13.78 15.16
CA GLU A 37 5.28 13.47 14.46
C GLU A 37 6.44 14.23 15.10
N VAL A 38 7.56 13.54 15.32
CA VAL A 38 8.79 14.13 15.81
C VAL A 38 9.70 14.44 14.63
N VAL A 39 10.18 15.67 14.54
CA VAL A 39 11.20 16.09 13.57
C VAL A 39 12.35 16.79 14.29
N PHE A 40 13.54 16.76 13.71
CA PHE A 40 14.67 17.57 14.17
C PHE A 40 15.07 18.54 13.05
N VAL A 41 15.38 19.78 13.44
CA VAL A 41 15.80 20.84 12.52
C VAL A 41 17.05 21.53 13.05
N TYR A 42 17.84 22.13 12.16
CA TYR A 42 18.92 23.02 12.59
C TYR A 42 18.32 24.32 13.13
N ALA A 43 18.84 24.84 14.24
CA ALA A 43 18.34 26.04 14.91
C ALA A 43 18.60 27.36 14.13
N GLN A 44 19.03 27.26 12.88
CA GLN A 44 19.21 28.39 11.96
C GLN A 44 18.01 28.42 10.99
N PRO A 45 17.17 29.47 11.03
CA PRO A 45 16.04 29.59 10.12
C PRO A 45 16.53 29.77 8.68
N LEU A 46 15.74 29.27 7.72
CA LEU A 46 16.01 29.48 6.30
C LEU A 46 15.84 30.96 5.93
N PRO A 47 16.75 31.54 5.13
CA PRO A 47 16.61 32.91 4.64
C PRO A 47 15.53 33.01 3.56
N GLU A 48 15.29 34.21 3.04
CA GLU A 48 14.42 34.40 1.86
C GLU A 48 14.83 33.48 0.69
N PRO A 49 13.88 32.95 -0.11
CA PRO A 49 12.44 33.29 -0.18
C PRO A 49 11.55 32.49 0.78
N TYR A 50 12.12 31.75 1.74
CA TYR A 50 11.33 30.95 2.68
C TYR A 50 10.57 31.84 3.67
N ALA A 51 9.38 31.39 4.08
CA ALA A 51 8.59 32.11 5.07
C ALA A 51 9.31 32.13 6.44
N PRO A 52 9.17 33.21 7.24
CA PRO A 52 9.72 33.27 8.58
C PRO A 52 9.30 32.08 9.46
N GLY A 53 10.24 31.57 10.25
CA GLY A 53 10.01 30.42 11.13
C GLY A 53 10.04 29.07 10.42
N GLN A 54 10.59 29.00 9.20
CA GLN A 54 10.97 27.75 8.55
C GLN A 54 12.42 27.39 8.87
N TYR A 55 12.64 26.11 9.19
CA TYR A 55 13.95 25.57 9.54
C TYR A 55 14.28 24.39 8.63
N PRO A 56 15.56 24.19 8.26
CA PRO A 56 15.97 23.04 7.47
C PRO A 56 15.94 21.76 8.33
N ARG A 57 15.34 20.68 7.81
CA ARG A 57 15.27 19.39 8.51
C ARG A 57 16.65 18.71 8.58
N VAL A 58 16.93 18.09 9.71
CA VAL A 58 18.07 17.18 9.89
C VAL A 58 17.80 15.90 9.08
N GLY A 59 18.79 15.45 8.31
CA GLY A 59 18.69 14.21 7.51
C GLY A 59 17.89 14.32 6.21
N ASN A 60 17.19 15.44 5.97
CA ASN A 60 16.48 15.69 4.71
C ASN A 60 16.36 17.20 4.43
N THR A 61 17.49 17.83 4.08
CA THR A 61 17.58 19.29 3.92
C THR A 61 16.83 19.85 2.70
N GLY A 62 16.33 18.99 1.81
CA GLY A 62 15.43 19.38 0.72
C GLY A 62 14.02 19.76 1.19
N TYR A 63 13.70 19.47 2.45
CA TYR A 63 12.43 19.83 3.09
C TYR A 63 12.69 20.72 4.31
N SER A 64 11.79 21.67 4.53
CA SER A 64 11.76 22.49 5.74
C SER A 64 10.69 21.99 6.72
N ALA A 65 10.74 22.49 7.95
CA ALA A 65 9.65 22.39 8.90
C ALA A 65 9.35 23.79 9.46
N SER A 66 8.07 24.13 9.51
CA SER A 66 7.61 25.47 9.91
C SER A 66 7.05 25.47 11.33
N THR A 67 7.21 26.58 12.03
CA THR A 67 6.53 26.88 13.31
C THR A 67 5.00 26.85 13.20
N GLN A 68 4.45 26.98 11.99
CA GLN A 68 3.01 26.81 11.74
C GLN A 68 2.57 25.35 11.93
N GLN A 69 3.43 24.40 11.59
CA GLN A 69 3.16 22.96 11.59
C GLN A 69 3.66 22.27 12.86
N TYR A 70 4.77 22.74 13.43
CA TYR A 70 5.45 22.10 14.55
C TYR A 70 5.62 23.05 15.74
N ASP A 71 5.57 22.50 16.95
CA ASP A 71 6.04 23.16 18.16
C ASP A 71 7.50 22.75 18.40
N PHE A 72 8.40 23.75 18.38
CA PHE A 72 9.83 23.52 18.53
C PHE A 72 10.32 23.77 19.96
N ALA A 73 11.15 22.87 20.46
CA ALA A 73 11.92 23.04 21.68
C ALA A 73 13.41 22.79 21.41
N PRO A 74 14.35 23.40 22.16
CA PRO A 74 15.77 23.06 22.09
C PRO A 74 15.98 21.56 22.27
N ALA A 75 16.83 20.96 21.46
CA ALA A 75 17.15 19.53 21.53
C ALA A 75 18.65 19.30 21.36
N THR A 76 19.20 18.27 21.97
CA THR A 76 20.62 17.94 21.85
C THR A 76 20.88 17.04 20.63
N VAL A 77 22.15 16.95 20.24
CA VAL A 77 22.58 16.00 19.20
C VAL A 77 22.34 14.55 19.64
N ASP A 78 22.52 14.25 20.93
CA ASP A 78 22.29 12.90 21.47
C ASP A 78 20.80 12.51 21.38
N GLU A 79 19.88 13.41 21.75
CA GLU A 79 18.43 13.17 21.58
C GLU A 79 18.03 12.94 20.12
N ALA A 80 18.62 13.72 19.19
CA ALA A 80 18.38 13.54 17.76
C ALA A 80 18.91 12.19 17.26
N ARG A 81 20.13 11.82 17.68
CA ARG A 81 20.76 10.54 17.34
C ARG A 81 19.94 9.35 17.85
N GLU A 82 19.58 9.35 19.14
CA GLU A 82 18.78 8.28 19.75
C GLU A 82 17.44 8.09 19.03
N HIS A 83 16.78 9.19 18.66
CA HIS A 83 15.53 9.12 17.90
C HIS A 83 15.74 8.52 16.50
N ILE A 84 16.77 8.96 15.78
CA ILE A 84 17.10 8.46 14.44
C ILE A 84 17.47 6.97 14.50
N GLU A 85 18.29 6.56 15.47
CA GLU A 85 18.69 5.16 15.68
C GLU A 85 17.48 4.29 15.99
N ALA A 86 16.58 4.73 16.88
CA ALA A 86 15.34 4.02 17.16
C ALA A 86 14.45 3.88 15.92
N ARG A 87 14.37 4.92 15.08
CA ARG A 87 13.60 4.90 13.83
C ARG A 87 14.22 3.98 12.79
N LEU A 88 15.55 3.99 12.67
CA LEU A 88 16.30 3.10 11.78
C LEU A 88 16.16 1.65 12.20
N ALA A 89 16.26 1.35 13.50
CA ALA A 89 16.05 0.00 14.03
C ALA A 89 14.63 -0.49 13.73
N ALA A 90 13.60 0.31 14.03
CA ALA A 90 12.22 -0.03 13.74
C ALA A 90 11.98 -0.25 12.23
N ALA A 91 12.57 0.60 11.37
CA ALA A 91 12.47 0.46 9.92
C ALA A 91 13.21 -0.78 9.40
N ALA A 92 14.38 -1.12 9.96
CA ALA A 92 15.13 -2.33 9.63
C ALA A 92 14.34 -3.60 10.00
N ASP A 93 13.71 -3.60 11.17
CA ASP A 93 12.84 -4.70 11.61
C ASP A 93 11.61 -4.85 10.71
N GLU A 94 10.98 -3.74 10.31
CA GLU A 94 9.86 -3.76 9.38
C GLU A 94 10.29 -4.27 7.99
N LEU A 95 11.44 -3.82 7.49
CA LEU A 95 12.02 -4.30 6.24
C LEU A 95 12.34 -5.80 6.30
N ALA A 96 12.86 -6.29 7.42
CA ALA A 96 13.15 -7.71 7.61
C ALA A 96 11.85 -8.54 7.60
N ARG A 97 10.80 -8.08 8.30
CA ARG A 97 9.48 -8.73 8.27
C ARG A 97 8.86 -8.73 6.87
N ALA A 98 8.92 -7.60 6.16
CA ALA A 98 8.40 -7.49 4.80
C ALA A 98 9.13 -8.43 3.83
N LYS A 99 10.47 -8.47 3.88
CA LYS A 99 11.27 -9.41 3.08
C LYS A 99 10.91 -10.87 3.36
N LYS A 100 10.73 -11.22 4.64
CA LYS A 100 10.31 -12.58 5.03
C LYS A 100 8.94 -12.92 4.45
N LEU A 101 7.95 -12.02 4.59
CA LEU A 101 6.62 -12.21 4.05
C LEU A 101 6.65 -12.41 2.53
N THR A 102 7.38 -11.56 1.80
CA THR A 102 7.53 -11.69 0.34
C THR A 102 8.18 -13.01 -0.05
N ASN A 103 9.19 -13.48 0.70
CA ASN A 103 9.83 -14.77 0.44
C ASN A 103 8.86 -15.94 0.67
N ASP A 104 8.11 -15.91 1.76
CA ASP A 104 7.15 -16.96 2.10
C ASP A 104 6.00 -17.00 1.08
N LEU A 105 5.47 -15.84 0.66
CA LEU A 105 4.50 -15.74 -0.44
C LEU A 105 5.05 -16.29 -1.75
N GLY A 106 6.31 -15.97 -2.07
CA GLY A 106 6.99 -16.50 -3.26
C GLY A 106 7.08 -18.02 -3.26
N LYS A 107 7.35 -18.65 -2.10
CA LYS A 107 7.35 -20.11 -1.96
C LYS A 107 5.96 -20.71 -2.15
N ILE A 108 4.93 -20.12 -1.56
CA ILE A 108 3.54 -20.58 -1.70
C ILE A 108 3.13 -20.58 -3.18
N ILE A 109 3.35 -19.46 -3.89
CA ILE A 109 3.01 -19.36 -5.31
C ILE A 109 3.82 -20.35 -6.15
N HIS A 110 5.11 -20.54 -5.83
CA HIS A 110 5.96 -21.51 -6.50
C HIS A 110 5.41 -22.93 -6.35
N ASP A 111 5.11 -23.39 -5.14
CA ASP A 111 4.62 -24.74 -4.87
C ASP A 111 3.23 -24.97 -5.51
N MET A 112 2.34 -23.97 -5.46
CA MET A 112 1.05 -24.02 -6.18
C MET A 112 1.25 -24.15 -7.70
N THR A 113 2.27 -23.49 -8.27
CA THR A 113 2.59 -23.58 -9.70
C THR A 113 3.17 -24.96 -10.04
N VAL A 114 4.05 -25.50 -9.20
CA VAL A 114 4.62 -26.84 -9.36
C VAL A 114 3.53 -27.92 -9.31
N ALA A 115 2.54 -27.80 -8.41
CA ALA A 115 1.40 -28.71 -8.36
C ALA A 115 0.57 -28.68 -9.66
N GLN A 116 0.34 -27.49 -10.23
CA GLN A 116 -0.34 -27.34 -11.52
C GLN A 116 0.48 -27.93 -12.69
N GLN A 117 1.81 -27.75 -12.67
CA GLN A 117 2.71 -28.38 -13.63
C GLN A 117 2.68 -29.91 -13.54
N ALA A 118 2.67 -30.46 -12.32
CA ALA A 118 2.54 -31.90 -12.10
C ALA A 118 1.20 -32.44 -12.63
N ALA A 119 0.09 -31.72 -12.41
CA ALA A 119 -1.20 -32.05 -13.00
C ALA A 119 -1.13 -32.07 -14.54
N TRP A 120 -0.52 -31.05 -15.16
CA TRP A 120 -0.33 -31.01 -16.61
C TRP A 120 0.49 -32.21 -17.12
N ILE A 121 1.60 -32.53 -16.47
CA ILE A 121 2.46 -33.67 -16.82
C ILE A 121 1.68 -34.99 -16.69
N GLU A 122 0.95 -35.20 -15.60
CA GLU A 122 0.12 -36.39 -15.37
C GLU A 122 -0.96 -36.54 -16.46
N TRP A 123 -1.55 -35.42 -16.90
CA TRP A 123 -2.51 -35.45 -17.99
C TRP A 123 -1.87 -35.82 -19.33
N GLN A 124 -0.74 -35.21 -19.68
CA GLN A 124 -0.10 -35.40 -20.99
C GLN A 124 0.66 -36.73 -21.11
N HIS A 125 1.20 -37.25 -20.00
CA HIS A 125 2.14 -38.36 -20.01
C HIS A 125 1.84 -39.47 -18.99
N GLY A 126 0.89 -39.25 -18.09
CA GLY A 126 0.51 -40.20 -17.04
C GLY A 126 -0.80 -40.91 -17.33
N LYS A 127 -1.64 -41.05 -16.30
CA LYS A 127 -2.91 -41.79 -16.35
C LYS A 127 -4.09 -40.94 -16.85
N GLY A 128 -3.83 -39.74 -17.37
CA GLY A 128 -4.85 -38.86 -17.95
C GLY A 128 -5.45 -37.85 -16.97
N ALA A 129 -6.50 -37.16 -17.41
CA ALA A 129 -7.04 -35.97 -16.74
C ALA A 129 -7.61 -36.26 -15.34
N ASP A 130 -8.26 -37.41 -15.13
CA ASP A 130 -8.81 -37.76 -13.81
C ASP A 130 -7.71 -37.95 -12.77
N ALA A 131 -6.59 -38.56 -13.15
CA ALA A 131 -5.42 -38.69 -12.28
C ALA A 131 -4.75 -37.33 -12.04
N ALA A 132 -4.69 -36.47 -13.06
CA ALA A 132 -4.17 -35.11 -12.94
C ALA A 132 -4.93 -34.28 -11.89
N MET A 133 -6.24 -34.44 -11.77
CA MET A 133 -7.06 -33.75 -10.77
C MET A 133 -6.68 -34.10 -9.32
N THR A 134 -6.03 -35.25 -9.08
CA THR A 134 -5.54 -35.60 -7.73
C THR A 134 -4.46 -34.61 -7.25
N TRP A 135 -3.61 -34.10 -8.15
CA TRP A 135 -2.60 -33.09 -7.82
C TRP A 135 -3.24 -31.77 -7.37
N ILE A 136 -4.30 -31.34 -8.06
CA ILE A 136 -5.06 -30.15 -7.70
C ILE A 136 -5.83 -30.38 -6.40
N HIS A 137 -6.53 -31.52 -6.28
CA HIS A 137 -7.31 -31.87 -5.10
C HIS A 137 -6.46 -31.88 -3.82
N ASN A 138 -5.29 -32.50 -3.84
CA ASN A 138 -4.42 -32.56 -2.66
C ASN A 138 -3.97 -31.17 -2.19
N GLY A 139 -3.69 -30.26 -3.13
CA GLY A 139 -3.32 -28.88 -2.82
C GLY A 139 -4.46 -28.08 -2.18
N LEU A 140 -5.71 -28.39 -2.50
CA LEU A 140 -6.89 -27.75 -1.93
C LEU A 140 -7.33 -28.40 -0.62
N ALA A 141 -7.31 -29.73 -0.54
CA ALA A 141 -7.82 -30.48 0.60
C ALA A 141 -6.98 -30.28 1.87
N GLY A 142 -5.65 -30.29 1.76
CA GLY A 142 -4.75 -30.21 2.92
C GLY A 142 -4.99 -28.96 3.80
N PRO A 143 -5.07 -27.76 3.22
CA PRO A 143 -5.39 -26.53 3.94
C PRO A 143 -6.89 -26.31 4.24
N GLY A 144 -7.79 -27.14 3.68
CA GLY A 144 -9.24 -26.94 3.81
C GLY A 144 -9.82 -25.90 2.85
N PHE A 145 -9.32 -25.81 1.62
CA PHE A 145 -9.78 -24.86 0.58
C PHE A 145 -10.83 -25.45 -0.39
N ILE A 146 -11.25 -26.70 -0.18
CA ILE A 146 -12.38 -27.25 -0.94
C ILE A 146 -13.66 -26.67 -0.33
N PRO A 147 -14.51 -25.98 -1.10
CA PRO A 147 -15.75 -25.41 -0.58
C PRO A 147 -16.73 -26.51 -0.18
N ASP A 148 -17.52 -26.25 0.87
CA ASP A 148 -18.63 -27.12 1.20
C ASP A 148 -19.73 -27.04 0.12
N GLU A 149 -20.43 -28.16 -0.09
CA GLU A 149 -21.42 -28.27 -1.16
C GLU A 149 -22.64 -27.34 -0.99
N ASP A 150 -22.95 -26.95 0.24
CA ASP A 150 -24.06 -26.08 0.61
C ASP A 150 -23.67 -24.60 0.70
N GLU A 151 -22.38 -24.27 0.58
CA GLU A 151 -21.93 -22.88 0.47
C GLU A 151 -22.48 -22.20 -0.80
N PRO A 152 -22.70 -20.87 -0.76
CA PRO A 152 -23.05 -20.11 -1.95
C PRO A 152 -22.10 -20.40 -3.12
N TYR A 153 -22.66 -20.98 -4.20
CA TYR A 153 -21.93 -21.37 -5.40
C TYR A 153 -20.95 -22.55 -5.24
N GLY A 154 -21.01 -23.33 -4.15
CA GLY A 154 -20.13 -24.49 -3.92
C GLY A 154 -20.22 -25.59 -5.00
N LYS A 155 -21.31 -25.58 -5.79
CA LYS A 155 -21.53 -26.48 -6.94
C LYS A 155 -21.39 -25.81 -8.30
N GLU A 156 -21.02 -24.52 -8.35
CA GLU A 156 -21.01 -23.70 -9.57
C GLU A 156 -19.63 -23.04 -9.77
N ALA A 157 -18.69 -23.75 -10.40
CA ALA A 157 -17.28 -23.35 -10.50
C ALA A 157 -17.05 -21.89 -10.96
N GLN A 158 -17.74 -21.45 -12.01
CA GLN A 158 -17.59 -20.08 -12.52
C GLN A 158 -18.10 -19.04 -11.50
N ALA A 159 -19.28 -19.27 -10.92
CA ALA A 159 -19.86 -18.36 -9.95
C ALA A 159 -19.05 -18.31 -8.64
N TRP A 160 -18.49 -19.46 -8.21
CA TRP A 160 -17.56 -19.52 -7.10
C TRP A 160 -16.34 -18.64 -7.34
N TYR A 161 -15.68 -18.79 -8.51
CA TYR A 161 -14.52 -17.98 -8.87
C TYR A 161 -14.85 -16.48 -8.92
N ASP A 162 -15.94 -16.10 -9.57
CA ASP A 162 -16.34 -14.71 -9.74
C ASP A 162 -16.70 -14.03 -8.40
N ALA A 163 -17.22 -14.80 -7.45
CA ALA A 163 -17.54 -14.31 -6.11
C ALA A 163 -16.31 -14.18 -5.19
N ASN A 164 -15.31 -15.06 -5.34
CA ASN A 164 -14.24 -15.24 -4.34
C ASN A 164 -12.85 -14.74 -4.75
N ARG A 165 -12.64 -14.33 -6.00
CA ARG A 165 -11.36 -13.73 -6.42
C ARG A 165 -11.09 -12.42 -5.63
N ALA A 166 -9.82 -12.04 -5.50
CA ALA A 166 -9.40 -10.90 -4.66
C ALA A 166 -10.12 -9.58 -4.99
N ASP A 167 -10.39 -9.33 -6.27
CA ASP A 167 -11.07 -8.14 -6.77
C ASP A 167 -12.30 -8.55 -7.61
N PRO A 168 -13.43 -8.94 -6.97
CA PRO A 168 -14.64 -9.34 -7.68
C PRO A 168 -15.24 -8.15 -8.42
N PHE A 169 -15.86 -8.41 -9.58
CA PHE A 169 -16.59 -7.36 -10.29
C PHE A 169 -17.86 -6.97 -9.50
N PRO A 170 -18.41 -5.77 -9.72
CA PRO A 170 -19.73 -5.42 -9.20
C PRO A 170 -20.75 -6.51 -9.54
N THR A 171 -21.61 -6.84 -8.58
CA THR A 171 -22.65 -7.85 -8.76
C THR A 171 -23.54 -7.51 -9.94
N CYS A 172 -23.93 -8.52 -10.71
CA CYS A 172 -24.88 -8.36 -11.79
C CYS A 172 -26.23 -7.90 -11.23
N PHE A 173 -27.04 -7.21 -12.04
CA PHE A 173 -28.36 -6.74 -11.62
C PHE A 173 -29.32 -7.87 -11.20
N CYS A 174 -29.04 -9.12 -11.61
CA CYS A 174 -29.78 -10.30 -11.16
C CYS A 174 -29.34 -10.85 -9.79
N GLY A 175 -28.34 -10.23 -9.15
CA GLY A 175 -27.79 -10.65 -7.86
C GLY A 175 -26.67 -11.71 -7.93
N ARG A 176 -26.35 -12.25 -9.11
CA ARG A 176 -25.25 -13.21 -9.29
C ARG A 176 -23.89 -12.51 -9.41
N PRO A 177 -22.79 -13.17 -9.00
CA PRO A 177 -21.44 -12.68 -9.25
C PRO A 177 -21.18 -12.58 -10.75
N SER A 178 -20.35 -11.60 -11.12
CA SER A 178 -20.14 -11.19 -12.51
C SER A 178 -18.83 -11.73 -13.06
N ASN A 179 -18.85 -12.33 -14.25
CA ASN A 179 -17.66 -12.76 -14.98
C ASN A 179 -17.14 -11.71 -15.97
N SER A 180 -17.93 -10.67 -16.25
CA SER A 180 -17.59 -9.62 -17.22
C SER A 180 -17.94 -8.24 -16.68
N LEU A 181 -17.24 -7.22 -17.21
CA LEU A 181 -17.36 -5.83 -16.78
C LEU A 181 -17.46 -4.91 -18.00
N TRP A 182 -18.38 -3.96 -17.96
CA TRP A 182 -18.46 -2.88 -18.93
C TRP A 182 -19.05 -1.63 -18.31
N MET A 183 -18.40 -0.48 -18.56
CA MET A 183 -18.81 0.83 -18.05
C MET A 183 -19.05 0.83 -16.52
N GLY A 184 -18.22 0.12 -15.75
CA GLY A 184 -18.34 0.02 -14.29
C GLY A 184 -19.51 -0.84 -13.79
N LYS A 185 -20.22 -1.54 -14.68
CA LYS A 185 -21.27 -2.52 -14.35
C LYS A 185 -20.76 -3.95 -14.61
N GLY A 186 -21.13 -4.88 -13.75
CA GLY A 186 -20.80 -6.29 -13.90
C GLY A 186 -21.95 -7.12 -14.45
N PHE A 187 -21.62 -8.20 -15.15
CA PHE A 187 -22.60 -9.12 -15.74
C PHE A 187 -22.21 -10.57 -15.52
N CYS A 188 -23.18 -11.41 -15.17
CA CYS A 188 -22.98 -12.85 -14.97
C CYS A 188 -23.12 -13.66 -16.28
N SER A 189 -23.65 -13.05 -17.34
CA SER A 189 -23.90 -13.70 -18.63
C SER A 189 -23.88 -12.70 -19.78
N SER A 190 -23.65 -13.20 -21.00
CA SER A 190 -23.75 -12.39 -22.22
C SER A 190 -25.14 -11.80 -22.41
N ALA A 191 -26.20 -12.51 -22.03
CA ALA A 191 -27.58 -12.03 -22.15
C ALA A 191 -27.81 -10.78 -21.28
N HIS A 192 -27.34 -10.79 -20.02
CA HIS A 192 -27.46 -9.64 -19.12
C HIS A 192 -26.59 -8.46 -19.60
N TYR A 193 -25.42 -8.77 -20.14
CA TYR A 193 -24.55 -7.79 -20.76
C TYR A 193 -25.23 -7.11 -21.96
N GLU A 194 -25.80 -7.89 -22.88
CA GLU A 194 -26.49 -7.40 -24.08
C GLU A 194 -27.73 -6.59 -23.74
N GLN A 195 -28.50 -7.03 -22.74
CA GLN A 195 -29.65 -6.29 -22.23
C GLN A 195 -29.23 -4.87 -21.81
N HIS A 196 -28.21 -4.76 -20.97
CA HIS A 196 -27.75 -3.46 -20.49
C HIS A 196 -27.13 -2.61 -21.61
N ARG A 197 -26.41 -3.24 -22.54
CA ARG A 197 -25.88 -2.54 -23.72
C ARG A 197 -27.01 -1.91 -24.54
N ALA A 198 -28.08 -2.66 -24.80
CA ALA A 198 -29.24 -2.16 -25.53
C ALA A 198 -29.93 -1.00 -24.80
N GLU A 199 -30.07 -1.08 -23.47
CA GLU A 199 -30.61 0.02 -22.65
C GLU A 199 -29.77 1.30 -22.78
N VAL A 200 -28.44 1.19 -22.70
CA VAL A 200 -27.52 2.34 -22.86
C VAL A 200 -27.58 2.91 -24.28
N GLU A 201 -27.63 2.06 -25.30
CA GLU A 201 -27.75 2.50 -26.70
C GLU A 201 -29.08 3.19 -26.99
N ALA A 202 -30.18 2.72 -26.39
CA ALA A 202 -31.48 3.38 -26.47
C ALA A 202 -31.44 4.76 -25.82
N GLN A 203 -30.91 4.87 -24.60
CA GLN A 203 -30.76 6.15 -23.88
C GLN A 203 -29.92 7.17 -24.66
N LYS A 204 -28.88 6.72 -25.37
CA LYS A 204 -28.05 7.58 -26.23
C LYS A 204 -28.75 8.08 -27.50
N LYS A 205 -29.80 7.39 -27.97
CA LYS A 205 -30.59 7.83 -29.13
C LYS A 205 -31.70 8.82 -28.74
N GLU A 206 -32.06 8.84 -27.46
CA GLU A 206 -33.12 9.70 -26.91
C GLU A 206 -32.60 11.03 -26.33
N GLY A 207 -31.28 11.17 -26.15
CA GLY A 207 -30.62 12.41 -25.68
C GLY A 207 -29.76 13.05 -26.76
#